data_AF-A0A955N5P6-F1
#
_entry.id   AF-A0A955N5P6-F1
#
_cell.length_a   1.000
_cell.length_b   1.000
_cell.length_c   1.000
_cell.angle_alpha   90.00
_cell.angle_beta   90.00
_cell.angle_gamma   90.00
#
_symmetry.space_group_name_H-M   'P 1'
#
loop_
_entity.id
_entity.type
_entity.pdbx_description
1 polymer ?
#
loop_
_entity_poly.entity_id
_entity_poly.type
_entity_poly.pdbx_seq_one_letter_code
_entity_poly.pdbx_strand_id
1 'polypeptide(L)'
;MTTLQFEHIESAIQALPTQGRAMLQLLFLQYMDVSQDAIDYMVNDQPDSRFLSGNQPKGNPLSLEALRNVTSRANQYRDYYRQKRERPGMHLEFLTQILTNLEKTIQVAERLLTSDFGADKDAIQAAKAQAPSILLRQELRKLEREWENQELSPKEYQTRRLILEYQALLRRRGIMRRRQKVAQNDLIVAGNTPLRDHEIAHVWGIPLGSLAARKVKAIQQFLTELERHQEGHSAMNGSSEQQIDLWQETLRLLSQRPIERSMVEYDGLEKTEEALLDKLRAFITGSMSEPEESKFWTSITRVNDTEFSGTWKSHARSILAFQRLHALLNDMDFSDEGLEEELRVKIYPQLPDDQLATPESEDKPIELSERGIGVLNYFVGEQDDKRRG
;
A
#
# COMPACT_ATOMS: atom_id res chain seq x y z
N MET A 1 -21.99 27.91 -1.08
CA MET A 1 -20.86 26.95 -0.95
C MET A 1 -20.07 27.42 0.25
N THR A 2 -20.09 26.69 1.36
CA THR A 2 -19.25 27.03 2.51
C THR A 2 -17.78 26.88 2.13
N THR A 3 -17.04 27.97 2.21
CA THR A 3 -15.60 28.00 1.97
C THR A 3 -14.86 27.71 3.29
N LEU A 4 -15.16 26.58 3.95
CA LEU A 4 -14.32 26.13 5.05
C LEU A 4 -12.94 25.79 4.47
N GLN A 5 -11.89 26.37 5.04
CA GLN A 5 -10.51 26.19 4.61
C GLN A 5 -9.67 25.69 5.80
N PHE A 6 -8.49 25.16 5.53
CA PHE A 6 -7.61 24.62 6.56
C PHE A 6 -7.22 25.68 7.59
N GLU A 7 -6.98 26.90 7.12
CA GLU A 7 -6.61 28.05 7.95
C GLU A 7 -7.72 28.40 8.95
N HIS A 8 -8.99 28.25 8.57
CA HIS A 8 -10.12 28.46 9.48
C HIS A 8 -10.12 27.43 10.63
N ILE A 9 -9.83 26.16 10.33
CA ILE A 9 -9.74 25.09 11.33
C ILE A 9 -8.58 25.36 12.29
N GLU A 10 -7.40 25.69 11.76
CA GLU A 10 -6.22 25.97 12.58
C GLU A 10 -6.44 27.21 13.45
N SER A 11 -6.97 28.29 12.89
CA SER A 11 -7.32 29.51 13.63
C SER A 11 -8.30 29.23 14.76
N ALA A 12 -9.37 28.47 14.49
CA ALA A 12 -10.37 28.12 15.49
C ALA A 12 -9.77 27.28 16.63
N ILE A 13 -8.86 26.35 16.33
CA ILE A 13 -8.14 25.57 17.36
C ILE A 13 -7.23 26.47 18.20
N GLN A 14 -6.55 27.44 17.58
CA GLN A 14 -5.66 28.37 18.29
C GLN A 14 -6.41 29.33 19.21
N ALA A 15 -7.65 29.71 18.86
CA ALA A 15 -8.50 30.56 19.68
C ALA A 15 -9.00 29.88 20.97
N LEU A 16 -8.92 28.53 21.06
CA LEU A 16 -9.34 27.79 22.25
C LEU A 16 -8.37 27.97 23.43
N PRO A 17 -8.88 27.86 24.68
CA PRO A 17 -8.03 27.66 25.84
C PRO A 17 -7.14 26.42 25.69
N THR A 18 -5.98 26.38 26.35
CA THR A 18 -4.98 25.29 26.22
C THR A 18 -5.58 23.90 26.38
N GLN A 19 -6.52 23.71 27.32
CA GLN A 19 -7.23 22.44 27.50
C GLN A 19 -8.04 22.02 26.25
N GLY A 20 -8.77 22.95 25.65
CA GLY A 20 -9.57 22.70 24.44
C GLY A 20 -8.70 22.47 23.22
N ARG A 21 -7.61 23.23 23.10
CA ARG A 21 -6.57 23.04 22.08
C ARG A 21 -5.93 21.65 22.16
N ALA A 22 -5.49 21.24 23.35
CA ALA A 22 -4.92 19.92 23.58
C ALA A 22 -5.91 18.80 23.19
N MET A 23 -7.18 18.95 23.57
CA MET A 23 -8.23 17.99 23.21
C MET A 23 -8.40 17.87 21.69
N LEU A 24 -8.47 18.99 20.96
CA LEU A 24 -8.67 18.96 19.51
C LEU A 24 -7.43 18.48 18.75
N GLN A 25 -6.22 18.86 19.19
CA GLN A 25 -4.99 18.31 18.62
C GLN A 25 -4.90 16.79 18.79
N LEU A 26 -5.35 16.25 19.93
CA LEU A 26 -5.44 14.80 20.12
C LEU A 26 -6.53 14.16 19.25
N LEU A 27 -7.70 14.79 19.11
CA LEU A 27 -8.76 14.27 18.22
C LEU A 27 -8.30 14.24 16.76
N PHE A 28 -7.51 15.22 16.34
CA PHE A 28 -7.01 15.39 14.98
C PHE A 28 -5.54 14.99 14.81
N LEU A 29 -5.03 14.12 15.68
CA LEU A 29 -3.60 13.75 15.73
C LEU A 29 -3.05 13.20 14.40
N GLN A 30 -3.93 12.64 13.58
CA GLN A 30 -3.59 12.15 12.23
C GLN A 30 -3.31 13.26 11.20
N TYR A 31 -3.63 14.51 11.53
CA TYR A 31 -3.57 15.68 10.63
C TYR A 31 -2.69 16.82 11.14
N MET A 32 -2.43 16.85 12.45
CA MET A 32 -1.65 17.89 13.12
C MET A 32 -0.93 17.33 14.33
N ASP A 33 0.21 17.92 14.66
CA ASP A 33 0.99 17.56 15.84
C ASP A 33 0.43 18.23 17.10
N VAL A 34 0.68 17.59 18.25
CA VAL A 34 0.38 18.19 19.57
C VAL A 34 1.46 19.21 19.87
N SER A 35 1.06 20.43 20.22
CA SER A 35 2.00 21.50 20.54
C SER A 35 2.61 21.34 21.93
N GLN A 36 3.80 21.91 22.14
CA GLN A 36 4.53 21.75 23.41
C GLN A 36 3.74 22.28 24.62
N ASP A 37 3.04 23.40 24.47
CA ASP A 37 2.16 23.97 25.50
C ASP A 37 1.00 23.02 25.88
N ALA A 38 0.46 22.28 24.90
CA ALA A 38 -0.55 21.25 25.15
C ALA A 38 0.04 20.05 25.89
N ILE A 39 1.27 19.62 25.56
CA ILE A 39 1.99 18.57 26.30
C ILE A 39 2.23 19.01 27.73
N ASP A 40 2.78 20.21 27.94
CA ASP A 40 3.06 20.76 29.27
C ASP A 40 1.78 20.87 30.11
N TYR A 41 0.68 21.29 29.49
CA TYR A 41 -0.63 21.32 30.13
C TYR A 41 -1.09 19.92 30.54
N MET A 42 -1.02 18.93 29.64
CA MET A 42 -1.44 17.55 29.93
C MET A 42 -0.67 16.97 31.12
N VAL A 43 0.64 17.18 31.18
CA VAL A 43 1.48 16.71 32.28
C VAL A 43 1.06 17.34 33.61
N ASN A 44 0.79 18.65 33.63
CA ASN A 44 0.36 19.35 34.84
C ASN A 44 -1.06 18.98 35.30
N ASP A 45 -1.92 18.55 34.37
CA ASP A 45 -3.30 18.15 34.62
C ASP A 45 -3.44 16.65 34.99
N GLN A 46 -2.35 15.88 35.00
CA GLN A 46 -2.38 14.49 35.43
C GLN A 46 -2.68 14.37 36.93
N PRO A 47 -3.58 13.45 37.33
CA PRO A 47 -3.84 13.20 38.74
C PRO A 47 -2.60 12.58 39.38
N ASP A 48 -2.10 13.20 40.45
CA ASP A 48 -1.02 12.64 41.25
C ASP A 48 -1.63 11.69 42.30
N SER A 49 -1.26 10.42 42.24
CA SER A 49 -1.77 9.35 43.12
C SER A 49 -1.48 9.60 44.61
N ARG A 50 -0.55 10.50 44.93
CA ARG A 50 -0.23 10.91 46.30
C ARG A 50 -1.26 11.88 46.89
N PHE A 51 -2.10 12.48 46.07
CA PHE A 51 -3.07 13.49 46.50
C PHE A 51 -4.51 13.03 46.20
N LEU A 52 -5.42 13.29 47.14
CA LEU A 52 -6.85 13.14 46.89
C LEU A 52 -7.30 14.18 45.86
N SER A 53 -8.30 13.82 45.04
CA SER A 53 -8.86 14.71 44.01
C SER A 53 -9.17 16.10 44.57
N GLY A 54 -8.62 17.15 43.95
CA GLY A 54 -8.81 18.55 44.36
C GLY A 54 -7.77 19.12 45.33
N ASN A 55 -6.90 18.29 45.92
CA ASN A 55 -5.87 18.72 46.88
C ASN A 55 -4.44 18.74 46.30
N GLN A 56 -4.30 18.68 44.98
CA GLN A 56 -3.00 18.68 44.32
C GLN A 56 -2.35 20.08 44.43
N PRO A 57 -1.06 20.15 44.84
CA PRO A 57 -0.37 21.43 44.97
C PRO A 57 -0.27 22.14 43.62
N LYS A 58 -0.67 23.41 43.58
CA LYS A 58 -0.50 24.27 42.41
C LYS A 58 0.99 24.53 42.19
N GLY A 59 1.50 24.23 41.00
CA GLY A 59 2.89 24.51 40.62
C GLY A 59 3.89 23.38 40.88
N ASN A 60 3.46 22.12 40.83
CA ASN A 60 4.39 20.98 40.85
C ASN A 60 5.41 21.13 39.70
N PRO A 61 6.72 20.98 39.95
CA PRO A 61 7.70 21.02 38.86
C PRO A 61 7.41 19.88 37.89
N LEU A 62 7.33 20.19 36.59
CA LEU A 62 7.15 19.21 35.52
C LEU A 62 8.17 18.08 35.68
N SER A 63 7.69 16.88 35.99
CA SER A 63 8.56 15.70 35.99
C SER A 63 9.00 15.42 34.56
N LEU A 64 10.32 15.40 34.33
CA LEU A 64 10.91 15.03 33.03
C LEU A 64 10.42 13.65 32.56
N GLU A 65 10.13 12.74 33.49
CA GLU A 65 9.58 11.43 33.18
C GLU A 65 8.14 11.52 32.67
N ALA A 66 7.30 12.32 33.32
CA ALA A 66 5.91 12.53 32.89
C ALA A 66 5.87 13.20 31.51
N LEU A 67 6.74 14.19 31.29
CA LEU A 67 6.92 14.84 29.99
C LEU A 67 7.31 13.83 28.90
N ARG A 68 8.31 12.99 29.18
CA ARG A 68 8.74 11.93 28.25
C ARG A 68 7.61 10.95 27.95
N ASN A 69 6.84 10.55 28.96
CA ASN A 69 5.78 9.58 28.81
C ASN A 69 4.61 10.11 27.96
N VAL A 70 4.13 11.33 28.22
CA VAL A 70 3.05 11.95 27.42
C VAL A 70 3.52 12.15 25.99
N THR A 71 4.72 12.69 25.79
CA THR A 71 5.31 12.91 24.46
C THR A 71 5.45 11.58 23.70
N SER A 72 5.98 10.54 24.35
CA SER A 72 6.16 9.22 23.74
C SER A 72 4.83 8.60 23.32
N ARG A 73 3.78 8.71 24.16
CA ARG A 73 2.44 8.18 23.82
C ARG A 73 1.82 8.99 22.68
N ALA A 74 1.90 10.32 22.72
CA ALA A 74 1.40 11.18 21.66
C ALA A 74 2.05 10.82 20.31
N ASN A 75 3.38 10.68 20.27
CA ASN A 75 4.09 10.26 19.06
C ASN A 75 3.68 8.85 18.61
N GLN A 76 3.56 7.90 19.53
CA GLN A 76 3.13 6.53 19.20
C GLN A 76 1.74 6.50 18.53
N TYR A 77 0.76 7.22 19.08
CA TYR A 77 -0.58 7.27 18.47
C TYR A 77 -0.61 8.10 17.19
N ARG A 78 0.20 9.16 17.10
CA ARG A 78 0.34 9.94 15.87
C ARG A 78 0.85 9.07 14.74
N ASP A 79 1.96 8.38 14.96
CA ASP A 79 2.57 7.52 13.95
C ASP A 79 1.59 6.41 13.55
N TYR A 80 0.90 5.80 14.52
CA TYR A 80 -0.12 4.80 14.26
C TYR A 80 -1.28 5.32 13.40
N TYR A 81 -1.89 6.45 13.75
CA TYR A 81 -3.02 6.99 13.01
C TYR A 81 -2.62 7.53 11.63
N ARG A 82 -1.42 8.11 11.50
CA ARG A 82 -0.86 8.49 10.20
C ARG A 82 -0.64 7.27 9.32
N GLN A 83 -0.05 6.18 9.84
CA GLN A 83 0.11 4.92 9.11
C GLN A 83 -1.22 4.26 8.73
N LYS A 84 -2.21 4.30 9.64
CA LYS A 84 -3.57 3.79 9.42
C LYS A 84 -4.26 4.49 8.25
N ARG A 85 -3.94 5.76 8.01
CA ARG A 85 -4.39 6.56 6.86
C ARG A 85 -3.49 6.38 5.63
N GLU A 86 -2.18 6.31 5.82
CA GLU A 86 -1.20 6.14 4.76
C GLU A 86 -1.40 4.83 4.01
N ARG A 87 -1.59 3.73 4.73
CA ARG A 87 -1.79 2.39 4.17
C ARG A 87 -2.90 2.35 3.09
N PRO A 88 -4.17 2.68 3.37
CA PRO A 88 -5.21 2.66 2.34
C PRO A 88 -4.99 3.71 1.25
N GLY A 89 -4.31 4.83 1.56
CA GLY A 89 -3.86 5.80 0.56
C GLY A 89 -2.91 5.18 -0.46
N MET A 90 -1.86 4.48 0.01
CA MET A 90 -0.93 3.75 -0.84
C MET A 90 -1.63 2.63 -1.63
N HIS A 91 -2.57 1.92 -1.00
CA HIS A 91 -3.34 0.89 -1.71
C HIS A 91 -4.11 1.51 -2.87
N LEU A 92 -4.77 2.64 -2.64
CA LEU A 92 -5.57 3.33 -3.65
C LEU A 92 -4.70 3.86 -4.79
N GLU A 93 -3.56 4.47 -4.49
CA GLU A 93 -2.60 4.96 -5.49
C GLU A 93 -2.09 3.81 -6.37
N PHE A 94 -1.58 2.74 -5.76
CA PHE A 94 -1.12 1.55 -6.47
C PHE A 94 -2.23 0.95 -7.35
N LEU A 95 -3.42 0.77 -6.78
CA LEU A 95 -4.56 0.18 -7.49
C LEU A 95 -5.02 1.05 -8.66
N THR A 96 -4.91 2.37 -8.54
CA THR A 96 -5.21 3.29 -9.63
C THR A 96 -4.19 3.14 -10.76
N GLN A 97 -2.90 3.14 -10.43
CA GLN A 97 -1.82 2.97 -11.40
C GLN A 97 -1.89 1.61 -12.13
N ILE A 98 -2.05 0.50 -11.40
CA ILE A 98 -2.15 -0.84 -12.01
C ILE A 98 -3.42 -0.97 -12.86
N LEU A 99 -4.54 -0.34 -12.49
CA LEU A 99 -5.76 -0.35 -13.30
C LEU A 99 -5.57 0.39 -14.61
N THR A 100 -4.92 1.56 -14.60
CA THR A 100 -4.55 2.28 -15.82
C THR A 100 -3.67 1.42 -16.72
N ASN A 101 -2.67 0.73 -16.15
CA ASN A 101 -1.78 -0.13 -16.91
C ASN A 101 -2.52 -1.34 -17.49
N LEU A 102 -3.37 -2.01 -16.70
CA LEU A 102 -4.20 -3.12 -17.18
C LEU A 102 -5.14 -2.66 -18.31
N GLU A 103 -5.71 -1.46 -18.23
CA GLU A 103 -6.55 -0.93 -19.30
C GLU A 103 -5.77 -0.71 -20.59
N LYS A 104 -4.53 -0.22 -20.53
CA LYS A 104 -3.63 -0.14 -21.68
C LYS A 104 -3.31 -1.52 -22.25
N THR A 105 -2.91 -2.48 -21.41
CA THR A 105 -2.57 -3.84 -21.87
C THR A 105 -3.77 -4.52 -22.53
N ILE A 106 -4.99 -4.31 -22.01
CA ILE A 106 -6.23 -4.81 -22.60
C ILE A 106 -6.45 -4.20 -24.00
N GLN A 107 -6.22 -2.90 -24.16
CA GLN A 107 -6.35 -2.21 -25.46
C GLN A 107 -5.32 -2.74 -26.47
N VAL A 108 -4.07 -2.95 -26.06
CA VAL A 108 -3.01 -3.54 -26.91
C VAL A 108 -3.38 -4.97 -27.31
N ALA A 109 -3.84 -5.80 -26.37
CA ALA A 109 -4.28 -7.17 -26.67
C ALA A 109 -5.46 -7.20 -27.66
N GLU A 110 -6.44 -6.31 -27.51
CA GLU A 110 -7.58 -6.17 -28.43
C GLU A 110 -7.14 -5.72 -29.83
N ARG A 111 -6.18 -4.77 -29.91
CA ARG A 111 -5.53 -4.35 -31.16
C ARG A 111 -4.85 -5.53 -31.84
N LEU A 112 -3.98 -6.26 -31.14
CA LEU A 112 -3.27 -7.44 -31.66
C LEU A 112 -4.22 -8.51 -32.17
N LEU A 113 -5.27 -8.83 -31.40
CA LEU A 113 -6.30 -9.79 -31.81
C LEU A 113 -6.95 -9.39 -33.13
N THR A 114 -7.23 -8.10 -33.31
CA THR A 114 -7.92 -7.58 -34.50
C THR A 114 -6.97 -7.43 -35.70
N SER A 115 -5.76 -6.89 -35.51
CA SER A 115 -4.83 -6.57 -36.60
C SER A 115 -4.04 -7.78 -37.09
N ASP A 116 -3.39 -8.51 -36.18
CA ASP A 116 -2.35 -9.49 -36.52
C ASP A 116 -2.94 -10.91 -36.60
N PHE A 117 -3.90 -11.20 -35.71
CA PHE A 117 -4.52 -12.51 -35.58
C PHE A 117 -5.90 -12.63 -36.24
N GLY A 118 -6.47 -11.52 -36.70
CA GLY A 118 -7.71 -11.49 -37.50
C GLY A 118 -8.94 -12.03 -36.76
N ALA A 119 -9.01 -11.86 -35.43
CA ALA A 119 -10.15 -12.28 -34.64
C ALA A 119 -11.38 -11.39 -34.93
N ASP A 120 -12.51 -12.03 -35.20
CA ASP A 120 -13.77 -11.33 -35.45
C ASP A 120 -14.26 -10.57 -34.20
N LYS A 121 -14.96 -9.46 -34.42
CA LYS A 121 -15.56 -8.66 -33.33
C LYS A 121 -16.49 -9.48 -32.42
N ASP A 122 -17.21 -10.43 -33.01
CA ASP A 122 -18.10 -11.33 -32.27
C ASP A 122 -17.30 -12.28 -31.35
N ALA A 123 -16.13 -12.74 -31.80
CA ALA A 123 -15.24 -13.58 -31.00
C ALA A 123 -14.65 -12.80 -29.82
N ILE A 124 -14.21 -11.55 -30.03
CA ILE A 124 -13.71 -10.66 -28.97
C ILE A 124 -14.82 -10.36 -27.96
N GLN A 125 -16.04 -10.10 -28.43
CA GLN A 125 -17.18 -9.82 -27.56
C GLN A 125 -17.62 -11.06 -26.76
N ALA A 126 -17.62 -12.23 -27.39
CA ALA A 126 -17.86 -13.51 -26.71
C ALA A 126 -16.79 -13.77 -25.64
N ALA A 127 -15.51 -13.55 -25.98
CA ALA A 127 -14.40 -13.71 -25.03
C ALA A 127 -14.58 -12.78 -23.81
N LYS A 128 -14.96 -11.52 -24.05
CA LYS A 128 -15.24 -10.54 -22.99
C LYS A 128 -16.40 -10.95 -22.09
N ALA A 129 -17.48 -11.50 -22.67
CA ALA A 129 -18.63 -11.99 -21.91
C ALA A 129 -18.30 -13.23 -21.07
N GLN A 130 -17.44 -14.12 -21.57
CA GLN A 130 -17.04 -15.37 -20.91
C GLN A 130 -15.92 -15.19 -19.87
N ALA A 131 -15.16 -14.09 -19.93
CA ALA A 131 -14.02 -13.84 -19.04
C ALA A 131 -14.33 -14.06 -17.53
N PRO A 132 -15.47 -13.60 -16.97
CA PRO A 132 -15.76 -13.79 -15.54
C PRO A 132 -15.92 -15.26 -15.10
N SER A 133 -16.32 -16.16 -16.00
CA SER A 133 -16.68 -17.55 -15.69
C SER A 133 -15.69 -18.60 -16.20
N ILE A 134 -14.78 -18.23 -17.11
CA ILE A 134 -13.81 -19.16 -17.70
C ILE A 134 -12.87 -19.78 -16.65
N LEU A 135 -12.53 -21.05 -16.81
CA LEU A 135 -11.55 -21.74 -15.98
C LEU A 135 -10.18 -21.68 -16.67
N LEU A 136 -9.51 -20.52 -16.61
CA LEU A 136 -8.27 -20.23 -17.35
C LEU A 136 -7.23 -21.36 -17.31
N ARG A 137 -6.94 -21.90 -16.12
CA ARG A 137 -5.97 -23.01 -15.98
C ARG A 137 -6.37 -24.27 -16.75
N GLN A 138 -7.67 -24.57 -16.86
CA GLN A 138 -8.14 -25.75 -17.59
C GLN A 138 -8.05 -25.51 -19.10
N GLU A 139 -8.47 -24.34 -19.55
CA GLU A 139 -8.39 -23.96 -20.97
C GLU A 139 -6.95 -23.83 -21.47
N LEU A 140 -6.04 -23.27 -20.65
CA LEU A 140 -4.62 -23.24 -20.96
C LEU A 140 -4.03 -24.64 -21.11
N ARG A 141 -4.30 -25.54 -20.16
CA ARG A 141 -3.85 -26.96 -20.25
C ARG A 141 -4.44 -27.68 -21.46
N LYS A 142 -5.69 -27.36 -21.81
CA LYS A 142 -6.35 -27.93 -22.99
C LYS A 142 -5.64 -27.45 -24.26
N LEU A 143 -5.37 -26.15 -24.36
CA LEU A 143 -4.62 -25.56 -25.47
C LEU A 143 -3.21 -26.14 -25.59
N GLU A 144 -2.51 -26.32 -24.47
CA GLU A 144 -1.19 -26.97 -24.42
C GLU A 144 -1.25 -28.41 -24.95
N ARG A 145 -2.25 -29.20 -24.55
CA ARG A 145 -2.43 -30.57 -25.07
C ARG A 145 -2.76 -30.62 -26.56
N GLU A 146 -3.64 -29.74 -27.03
CA GLU A 146 -3.97 -29.64 -28.47
C GLU A 146 -2.71 -29.26 -29.29
N TRP A 147 -1.84 -28.43 -28.74
CA TRP A 147 -0.54 -28.10 -29.33
C TRP A 147 0.43 -29.28 -29.32
N GLU A 148 0.60 -29.96 -28.19
CA GLU A 148 1.45 -31.15 -28.05
C GLU A 148 1.02 -32.28 -29.00
N ASN A 149 -0.30 -32.45 -29.19
CA ASN A 149 -0.87 -33.41 -30.13
C ASN A 149 -0.79 -32.98 -31.61
N GLN A 150 -0.21 -31.81 -31.91
CA GLN A 150 -0.11 -31.23 -33.26
C GLN A 150 -1.47 -31.00 -33.92
N GLU A 151 -2.52 -30.75 -33.13
CA GLU A 151 -3.89 -30.49 -33.61
C GLU A 151 -4.09 -29.04 -34.06
N LEU A 152 -3.15 -28.15 -33.77
CA LEU A 152 -3.23 -26.71 -34.02
C LEU A 152 -2.07 -26.22 -34.88
N SER A 153 -2.37 -25.31 -35.81
CA SER A 153 -1.32 -24.52 -36.45
C SER A 153 -0.72 -23.51 -35.45
N PRO A 154 0.53 -23.06 -35.66
CA PRO A 154 1.16 -22.05 -34.78
C PRO A 154 0.33 -20.77 -34.64
N LYS A 155 -0.31 -20.32 -35.74
CA LYS A 155 -1.15 -19.13 -35.73
C LYS A 155 -2.43 -19.34 -34.90
N GLU A 156 -3.07 -20.50 -35.02
CA GLU A 156 -4.26 -20.82 -34.22
C GLU A 156 -3.95 -20.94 -32.74
N TYR A 157 -2.81 -21.54 -32.39
CA TYR A 157 -2.33 -21.58 -31.00
C TYR A 157 -2.16 -20.16 -30.45
N GLN A 158 -1.41 -19.30 -31.15
CA GLN A 158 -1.16 -17.92 -30.74
C GLN A 158 -2.45 -17.11 -30.59
N THR A 159 -3.40 -17.23 -31.53
CA THR A 159 -4.71 -16.57 -31.44
C THR A 159 -5.48 -17.05 -30.21
N ARG A 160 -5.60 -18.37 -29.99
CA ARG A 160 -6.31 -18.91 -28.83
C ARG A 160 -5.63 -18.53 -27.52
N ARG A 161 -4.29 -18.55 -27.47
CA ARG A 161 -3.52 -18.14 -26.31
C ARG A 161 -3.73 -16.67 -25.99
N LEU A 162 -3.71 -15.80 -27.00
CA LEU A 162 -3.96 -14.38 -26.83
C LEU A 162 -5.38 -14.08 -26.34
N ILE A 163 -6.39 -14.84 -26.81
CA ILE A 163 -7.76 -14.74 -26.29
C ILE A 163 -7.82 -15.09 -24.79
N LEU A 164 -7.12 -16.15 -24.37
CA LEU A 164 -7.06 -16.55 -22.96
C LEU A 164 -6.33 -15.50 -22.10
N GLU A 165 -5.22 -14.92 -22.60
CA GLU A 165 -4.52 -13.81 -21.93
C GLU A 165 -5.42 -12.57 -21.82
N TYR A 166 -6.13 -12.21 -22.88
CA TYR A 166 -7.10 -11.11 -22.87
C TYR A 166 -8.19 -11.33 -21.81
N GLN A 167 -8.73 -12.54 -21.71
CA GLN A 167 -9.71 -12.89 -20.67
C GLN A 167 -9.11 -12.84 -19.27
N ALA A 168 -7.85 -13.26 -19.09
CA ALA A 168 -7.13 -13.15 -17.82
C ALA A 168 -6.96 -11.69 -17.38
N LEU A 169 -6.56 -10.81 -18.30
CA LEU A 169 -6.45 -9.36 -18.05
C LEU A 169 -7.80 -8.75 -17.64
N LEU A 170 -8.89 -9.11 -18.32
CA LEU A 170 -10.24 -8.63 -17.99
C LEU A 170 -10.67 -9.05 -16.57
N ARG A 171 -10.40 -10.30 -16.17
CA ARG A 171 -10.68 -10.78 -14.81
C ARG A 171 -9.84 -10.07 -13.78
N ARG A 172 -8.53 -9.93 -14.03
CA ARG A 172 -7.59 -9.24 -13.14
C ARG A 172 -8.01 -7.79 -12.93
N ARG A 173 -8.40 -7.07 -13.98
CA ARG A 173 -9.02 -5.73 -13.87
C ARG A 173 -10.25 -5.73 -12.97
N GLY A 174 -11.15 -6.70 -13.11
CA GLY A 174 -12.34 -6.84 -12.25
C GLY A 174 -11.99 -7.08 -10.77
N ILE A 175 -10.95 -7.87 -10.49
CA ILE A 175 -10.43 -8.08 -9.13
C ILE A 175 -9.85 -6.78 -8.57
N MET A 176 -8.98 -6.10 -9.33
CA MET A 176 -8.35 -4.86 -8.89
C MET A 176 -9.35 -3.73 -8.66
N ARG A 177 -10.41 -3.60 -9.49
CA ARG A 177 -11.51 -2.63 -9.26
C ARG A 177 -12.25 -2.89 -7.96
N ARG A 178 -12.51 -4.16 -7.62
CA ARG A 178 -13.13 -4.51 -6.33
C ARG A 178 -12.22 -4.14 -5.17
N ARG A 179 -10.92 -4.43 -5.27
CA ARG A 179 -9.92 -4.03 -4.26
C ARG A 179 -9.83 -2.50 -4.14
N GLN A 180 -9.90 -1.76 -5.24
CA GLN A 180 -9.83 -0.29 -5.25
C GLN A 180 -11.02 0.31 -4.49
N LYS A 181 -12.23 -0.21 -4.70
CA LYS A 181 -13.42 0.21 -3.96
C LYS A 181 -13.28 -0.03 -2.45
N VAL A 182 -12.69 -1.16 -2.05
CA VAL A 182 -12.41 -1.44 -0.63
C VAL A 182 -11.38 -0.45 -0.09
N ALA A 183 -10.26 -0.25 -0.78
CA ALA A 183 -9.22 0.71 -0.36
C ALA A 183 -9.75 2.15 -0.25
N GLN A 184 -10.62 2.57 -1.17
CA GLN A 184 -11.26 3.88 -1.13
C GLN A 184 -12.15 4.04 0.11
N ASN A 185 -12.96 3.03 0.42
CA ASN A 185 -13.77 3.03 1.64
C ASN A 185 -12.89 3.03 2.90
N ASP A 186 -11.84 2.21 2.93
CA ASP A 186 -10.88 2.17 4.03
C ASP A 186 -10.22 3.54 4.26
N LEU A 187 -9.86 4.25 3.18
CA LEU A 187 -9.27 5.59 3.26
C LEU A 187 -10.25 6.61 3.84
N ILE A 188 -11.52 6.58 3.40
CA ILE A 188 -12.59 7.45 3.92
C ILE A 188 -12.79 7.17 5.41
N VAL A 189 -12.87 5.89 5.81
CA VAL A 189 -13.06 5.50 7.21
C VAL A 189 -11.86 5.92 8.06
N ALA A 190 -10.63 5.67 7.58
CA ALA A 190 -9.41 6.08 8.28
C ALA A 190 -9.36 7.61 8.44
N GLY A 191 -9.69 8.37 7.40
CA GLY A 191 -9.73 9.84 7.46
C GLY A 191 -10.82 10.38 8.39
N ASN A 192 -11.98 9.73 8.47
CA ASN A 192 -13.10 10.26 9.26
C ASN A 192 -13.13 9.75 10.71
N THR A 193 -12.14 8.95 11.14
CA THR A 193 -12.09 8.40 12.49
C THR A 193 -11.08 9.17 13.36
N PRO A 194 -11.53 10.07 14.24
CA PRO A 194 -10.64 10.70 15.23
C PRO A 194 -10.20 9.69 16.30
N LEU A 195 -9.23 10.08 17.14
CA LEU A 195 -8.83 9.27 18.29
C LEU A 195 -10.01 8.97 19.21
N ARG A 196 -10.05 7.74 19.73
CA ARG A 196 -11.05 7.26 20.67
C ARG A 196 -10.77 7.77 22.08
N ASP A 197 -11.80 7.90 22.89
CA ASP A 197 -11.70 8.48 24.23
C ASP A 197 -10.70 7.74 25.14
N HIS A 198 -10.62 6.41 25.06
CA HIS A 198 -9.63 5.65 25.84
C HIS A 198 -8.19 5.88 25.36
N GLU A 199 -7.97 6.14 24.07
CA GLU A 199 -6.66 6.46 23.50
C GLU A 199 -6.22 7.86 23.94
N ILE A 200 -7.15 8.83 23.88
CA ILE A 200 -6.91 10.20 24.38
C ILE A 200 -6.61 10.17 25.88
N ALA A 201 -7.40 9.43 26.67
CA ALA A 201 -7.19 9.26 28.09
C ALA A 201 -5.83 8.60 28.39
N HIS A 202 -5.40 7.64 27.57
CA HIS A 202 -4.10 6.99 27.70
C HIS A 202 -2.94 7.92 27.37
N VAL A 203 -3.01 8.70 26.29
CA VAL A 203 -2.00 9.71 25.94
C VAL A 203 -1.88 10.76 27.04
N TRP A 204 -3.03 11.32 27.45
CA TRP A 204 -3.10 12.39 28.43
C TRP A 204 -2.75 11.90 29.84
N GLY A 205 -3.01 10.62 30.16
CA GLY A 205 -2.77 10.04 31.48
C GLY A 205 -3.84 10.40 32.51
N ILE A 206 -5.09 10.59 32.07
CA ILE A 206 -6.23 10.93 32.93
C ILE A 206 -7.30 9.83 32.91
N PRO A 207 -8.17 9.73 33.94
CA PRO A 207 -9.25 8.75 33.95
C PRO A 207 -10.28 9.03 32.86
N LEU A 208 -10.78 7.99 32.19
CA LEU A 208 -11.76 8.10 31.10
C LEU A 208 -13.01 8.91 31.49
N GLY A 209 -13.49 8.73 32.72
CA GLY A 209 -14.66 9.47 33.24
C GLY A 209 -14.49 10.99 33.30
N SER A 210 -13.24 11.49 33.29
CA SER A 210 -12.96 12.93 33.26
C SER A 210 -12.95 13.53 31.85
N LEU A 211 -12.92 12.69 30.80
CA LEU A 211 -12.71 13.13 29.43
C LEU A 211 -13.99 13.64 28.75
N ALA A 212 -15.11 12.92 28.90
CA ALA A 212 -16.30 13.12 28.06
C ALA A 212 -16.82 14.57 28.11
N ALA A 213 -16.98 15.14 29.30
CA ALA A 213 -17.44 16.53 29.46
C ALA A 213 -16.44 17.55 28.88
N ARG A 214 -15.13 17.30 29.04
CA ARG A 214 -14.07 18.15 28.48
C ARG A 214 -14.08 18.12 26.96
N LYS A 215 -14.28 16.93 26.37
CA LYS A 215 -14.38 16.73 24.92
C LYS A 215 -15.58 17.46 24.33
N VAL A 216 -16.76 17.27 24.91
CA VAL A 216 -17.97 17.97 24.47
C VAL A 216 -17.79 19.48 24.53
N LYS A 217 -17.23 20.01 25.63
CA LYS A 217 -16.95 21.44 25.78
C LYS A 217 -15.97 21.95 24.71
N ALA A 218 -14.88 21.22 24.45
CA ALA A 218 -13.88 21.60 23.46
C ALA A 218 -14.46 21.61 22.04
N ILE A 219 -15.23 20.58 21.68
CA ILE A 219 -15.90 20.50 20.38
C ILE A 219 -16.92 21.63 20.24
N GLN A 220 -17.74 21.90 21.25
CA GLN A 220 -18.71 22.99 21.21
C GLN A 220 -18.03 24.36 21.01
N GLN A 221 -16.98 24.65 21.78
CA GLN A 221 -16.22 25.91 21.63
C GLN A 221 -15.60 26.04 20.24
N PHE A 222 -15.06 24.96 19.70
CA PHE A 222 -14.49 24.93 18.36
C PHE A 222 -15.54 25.19 17.27
N LEU A 223 -16.70 24.54 17.35
CA LEU A 223 -17.76 24.73 16.37
C LEU A 223 -18.30 26.16 16.42
N THR A 224 -18.51 26.73 17.61
CA THR A 224 -18.89 28.15 17.75
C THR A 224 -17.85 29.10 17.13
N GLU A 225 -16.56 28.79 17.27
CA GLU A 225 -15.51 29.60 16.67
C GLU A 225 -15.50 29.48 15.14
N LEU A 226 -15.72 28.28 14.60
CA LEU A 226 -15.88 28.07 13.15
C LEU A 226 -17.10 28.79 12.58
N GLU A 227 -18.23 28.77 13.28
CA GLU A 227 -19.45 29.50 12.92
C GLU A 227 -19.16 31.00 12.83
N ARG A 228 -18.46 31.55 13.83
CA ARG A 228 -18.04 32.97 13.84
C ARG A 228 -17.17 33.33 12.63
N HIS A 229 -16.27 32.44 12.22
CA HIS A 229 -15.46 32.62 11.01
C HIS A 229 -16.31 32.61 9.73
N GLN A 230 -17.38 31.81 9.67
CA GLN A 230 -18.30 31.76 8.53
C GLN A 230 -19.22 32.98 8.46
N GLU A 231 -19.79 33.43 9.58
CA GLU A 231 -20.66 34.61 9.63
C GLU A 231 -19.95 35.89 9.18
N GLY A 232 -18.65 36.03 9.50
CA GLY A 232 -17.82 37.12 9.01
C GLY A 232 -17.63 37.16 7.49
N HIS A 233 -17.82 36.03 6.79
CA HIS A 233 -17.71 35.92 5.33
C HIS A 233 -19.09 35.85 4.63
N SER A 234 -20.12 35.30 5.28
CA SER A 234 -21.49 35.18 4.72
C SER A 234 -22.28 36.49 4.71
N ALA A 235 -21.85 37.53 5.45
CA ALA A 235 -22.46 38.87 5.39
C ALA A 235 -22.44 39.51 3.97
N MET A 236 -21.70 38.95 3.01
CA MET A 236 -21.66 39.41 1.61
C MET A 236 -22.52 38.59 0.62
N ASN A 237 -22.97 37.37 0.95
CA ASN A 237 -23.67 36.51 0.00
C ASN A 237 -24.94 35.91 0.59
N GLY A 238 -26.06 36.63 0.43
CA GLY A 238 -27.39 36.22 0.88
C GLY A 238 -27.96 35.07 0.06
N SER A 239 -27.63 33.83 0.42
CA SER A 239 -28.34 32.64 -0.07
C SER A 239 -28.67 31.69 1.07
N SER A 240 -29.90 31.18 1.07
CA SER A 240 -30.44 30.20 2.02
C SER A 240 -29.55 28.95 2.12
N GLU A 241 -28.83 28.81 3.22
CA GLU A 241 -27.90 27.69 3.46
C GLU A 241 -28.61 26.48 4.07
N GLN A 242 -28.41 25.31 3.47
CA GLN A 242 -28.62 24.04 4.14
C GLN A 242 -27.76 24.03 5.42
N GLN A 243 -28.33 23.59 6.55
CA GLN A 243 -27.60 23.48 7.80
C GLN A 243 -26.47 22.44 7.63
N ILE A 244 -25.23 22.91 7.49
CA ILE A 244 -24.07 22.07 7.27
C ILE A 244 -23.56 21.58 8.62
N ASP A 245 -23.29 20.28 8.73
CA ASP A 245 -22.58 19.72 9.87
C ASP A 245 -21.09 20.10 9.77
N LEU A 246 -20.72 21.17 10.46
CA LEU A 246 -19.36 21.72 10.48
C LEU A 246 -18.33 20.73 11.01
N TRP A 247 -18.73 19.78 11.87
CA TRP A 247 -17.83 18.75 12.37
C TRP A 247 -17.47 17.74 11.28
N GLN A 248 -18.48 17.25 10.56
CA GLN A 248 -18.24 16.36 9.41
C GLN A 248 -17.46 17.06 8.30
N GLU A 249 -17.75 18.34 8.05
CA GLU A 249 -17.03 19.13 7.07
C GLU A 249 -15.56 19.34 7.45
N THR A 250 -15.28 19.57 8.73
CA THR A 250 -13.92 19.66 9.28
C THR A 250 -13.15 18.36 9.02
N LEU A 251 -13.73 17.21 9.37
CA LEU A 251 -13.08 15.91 9.13
C LEU A 251 -12.87 15.64 7.64
N ARG A 252 -13.88 15.94 6.81
CA ARG A 252 -13.79 15.80 5.35
C ARG A 252 -12.64 16.64 4.80
N LEU A 253 -12.52 17.90 5.22
CA LEU A 253 -11.49 18.79 4.74
C LEU A 253 -10.10 18.33 5.21
N LEU A 254 -9.94 18.01 6.50
CA LEU A 254 -8.70 17.46 7.05
C LEU A 254 -8.26 16.18 6.32
N SER A 255 -9.22 15.32 5.95
CA SER A 255 -8.94 14.08 5.21
C SER A 255 -8.33 14.28 3.82
N GLN A 256 -8.41 15.50 3.26
CA GLN A 256 -7.81 15.86 1.97
C GLN A 256 -6.35 16.33 2.09
N ARG A 257 -5.82 16.53 3.30
CA ARG A 257 -4.39 16.88 3.45
C ARG A 257 -3.49 15.85 2.76
N PRO A 258 -2.34 16.23 2.21
CA PRO A 258 -1.38 15.24 1.74
C PRO A 258 -1.07 14.20 2.82
N ILE A 259 -0.97 12.94 2.41
CA ILE A 259 -0.58 11.85 3.30
C ILE A 259 0.93 11.91 3.47
N GLU A 260 1.39 12.01 4.71
CA GLU A 260 2.82 11.90 5.03
C GLU A 260 3.30 10.47 4.84
N ARG A 261 4.49 10.30 4.27
CA ARG A 261 5.08 8.99 4.00
C ARG A 261 5.97 8.55 5.15
N SER A 262 5.69 7.37 5.69
CA SER A 262 6.50 6.79 6.74
C SER A 262 7.74 6.12 6.16
N MET A 263 8.89 6.29 6.82
CA MET A 263 10.05 5.43 6.59
C MET A 263 9.85 4.13 7.35
N VAL A 264 9.84 3.01 6.64
CA VAL A 264 9.55 1.70 7.22
C VAL A 264 10.70 0.74 6.98
N GLU A 265 11.07 0.00 8.03
CA GLU A 265 12.05 -1.08 7.97
C GLU A 265 11.41 -2.42 7.62
N TYR A 266 12.19 -3.30 7.01
CA TYR A 266 11.77 -4.66 6.69
C TYR A 266 11.55 -5.50 7.96
N ASP A 267 10.40 -6.16 8.03
CA ASP A 267 9.92 -6.84 9.23
C ASP A 267 10.01 -8.38 9.17
N GLY A 268 10.57 -8.94 8.09
CA GLY A 268 10.64 -10.38 7.87
C GLY A 268 9.49 -10.97 7.04
N LEU A 269 8.61 -10.14 6.46
CA LEU A 269 7.58 -10.59 5.53
C LEU A 269 8.18 -11.41 4.37
N GLU A 270 7.73 -12.66 4.21
CA GLU A 270 8.25 -13.63 3.22
C GLU A 270 9.68 -14.15 3.51
N LYS A 271 10.11 -14.08 4.77
CA LYS A 271 11.42 -14.54 5.28
C LYS A 271 12.58 -13.65 4.84
N THR A 272 12.73 -13.36 3.55
CA THR A 272 13.76 -12.46 3.01
C THR A 272 13.17 -11.36 2.13
N GLU A 273 13.82 -10.19 2.09
CA GLU A 273 13.38 -9.08 1.24
C GLU A 273 13.44 -9.45 -0.25
N GLU A 274 14.41 -10.26 -0.66
CA GLU A 274 14.53 -10.79 -2.03
C GLU A 274 13.31 -11.66 -2.41
N ALA A 275 12.91 -12.59 -1.54
CA ALA A 275 11.73 -13.42 -1.78
C ALA A 275 10.43 -12.60 -1.84
N LEU A 276 10.34 -11.52 -1.04
CA LEU A 276 9.26 -10.56 -1.14
C LEU A 276 9.27 -9.87 -2.51
N LEU A 277 10.40 -9.33 -2.94
CA LEU A 277 10.53 -8.65 -4.22
C LEU A 277 10.16 -9.54 -5.41
N ASP A 278 10.56 -10.81 -5.41
CA ASP A 278 10.19 -11.77 -6.45
C ASP A 278 8.68 -11.99 -6.51
N LYS A 279 8.02 -12.13 -5.35
CA LYS A 279 6.56 -12.24 -5.29
C LYS A 279 5.86 -10.95 -5.71
N LEU A 280 6.40 -9.78 -5.36
CA LEU A 280 5.84 -8.49 -5.79
C LEU A 280 5.96 -8.33 -7.32
N ARG A 281 7.09 -8.75 -7.92
CA ARG A 281 7.26 -8.79 -9.38
C ARG A 281 6.26 -9.72 -10.04
N ALA A 282 6.14 -10.96 -9.55
CA ALA A 282 5.17 -11.92 -10.07
C ALA A 282 3.73 -11.42 -9.93
N PHE A 283 3.43 -10.72 -8.83
CA PHE A 283 2.14 -10.08 -8.59
C PHE A 283 1.85 -8.97 -9.60
N ILE A 284 2.83 -8.13 -9.96
CA ILE A 284 2.65 -7.04 -10.93
C ILE A 284 2.54 -7.57 -12.37
N THR A 285 3.41 -8.49 -12.78
CA THR A 285 3.40 -9.08 -14.14
C THR A 285 2.19 -9.99 -14.38
N GLY A 286 1.53 -10.43 -13.29
CA GLY A 286 0.37 -11.31 -13.36
C GLY A 286 0.73 -12.76 -13.70
N SER A 287 1.98 -13.17 -13.44
CA SER A 287 2.40 -14.56 -13.58
C SER A 287 1.88 -15.46 -12.46
N MET A 288 1.45 -14.86 -11.35
CA MET A 288 0.80 -15.58 -10.25
C MET A 288 -0.59 -16.08 -10.65
N SER A 289 -0.97 -17.24 -10.13
CA SER A 289 -2.35 -17.68 -10.27
C SER A 289 -3.30 -16.94 -9.33
N GLU A 290 -4.58 -16.81 -9.70
CA GLU A 290 -5.59 -16.12 -8.88
C GLU A 290 -5.62 -16.51 -7.38
N PRO A 291 -5.58 -17.80 -6.98
CA PRO A 291 -5.60 -18.16 -5.56
C PRO A 291 -4.31 -17.75 -4.83
N GLU A 292 -3.16 -17.81 -5.50
CA GLU A 292 -1.88 -17.37 -4.94
C GLU A 292 -1.84 -15.85 -4.82
N GLU A 293 -2.28 -15.16 -5.86
CA GLU A 293 -2.41 -13.70 -5.90
C GLU A 293 -3.31 -13.21 -4.75
N SER A 294 -4.46 -13.87 -4.54
CA SER A 294 -5.39 -13.53 -3.47
C SER A 294 -4.80 -13.75 -2.06
N LYS A 295 -4.09 -14.88 -1.87
CA LYS A 295 -3.38 -15.16 -0.61
C LYS A 295 -2.29 -14.12 -0.34
N PHE A 296 -1.49 -13.81 -1.37
CA PHE A 296 -0.41 -12.84 -1.26
C PHE A 296 -0.93 -11.42 -1.01
N TRP A 297 -1.95 -10.99 -1.75
CA TRP A 297 -2.65 -9.72 -1.50
C TRP A 297 -3.11 -9.63 -0.05
N THR A 298 -3.73 -10.69 0.48
CA THR A 298 -4.16 -10.74 1.88
C THR A 298 -2.97 -10.65 2.83
N SER A 299 -1.84 -11.28 2.51
CA SER A 299 -0.63 -11.22 3.37
C SER A 299 -0.06 -9.81 3.51
N ILE A 300 -0.08 -9.02 2.43
CA ILE A 300 0.48 -7.66 2.40
C ILE A 300 -0.53 -6.59 2.82
N THR A 301 -1.84 -6.88 2.81
CA THR A 301 -2.89 -5.91 3.18
C THR A 301 -3.54 -6.15 4.53
N ARG A 302 -3.54 -7.41 5.03
CA ARG A 302 -4.19 -7.76 6.29
C ARG A 302 -3.46 -7.12 7.45
N VAL A 303 -4.23 -6.36 8.22
CA VAL A 303 -3.81 -5.75 9.47
C VAL A 303 -4.59 -6.42 10.60
N ASN A 304 -3.89 -6.83 11.65
CA ASN A 304 -4.51 -7.22 12.91
C ASN A 304 -4.29 -6.08 13.89
N ASP A 305 -5.30 -5.21 14.04
CA ASP A 305 -5.32 -4.18 15.07
C ASP A 305 -5.73 -4.83 16.39
N THR A 306 -4.80 -5.49 17.08
CA THR A 306 -5.04 -5.86 18.48
C THR A 306 -4.34 -4.84 19.37
N GLU A 307 -5.09 -4.29 20.33
CA GLU A 307 -4.66 -3.28 21.31
C GLU A 307 -3.44 -3.72 22.15
N PHE A 308 -3.11 -5.01 22.11
CA PHE A 308 -2.02 -5.66 22.85
C PHE A 308 -0.91 -6.23 21.95
N SER A 309 -0.99 -6.11 20.62
CA SER A 309 0.13 -6.50 19.77
C SER A 309 1.22 -5.43 19.87
N GLY A 310 2.31 -5.77 20.56
CA GLY A 310 3.47 -4.92 20.68
C GLY A 310 3.94 -4.43 19.30
N THR A 311 4.09 -3.12 19.18
CA THR A 311 4.40 -2.35 17.95
C THR A 311 3.43 -2.61 16.82
N TRP A 312 2.85 -1.54 16.27
CA TRP A 312 1.89 -1.49 15.15
C TRP A 312 2.48 -1.96 13.79
N LYS A 313 3.38 -2.95 13.83
CA LYS A 313 4.19 -3.53 12.75
C LYS A 313 3.36 -3.98 11.55
N SER A 314 2.10 -4.35 11.77
CA SER A 314 1.19 -4.79 10.70
C SER A 314 0.91 -3.69 9.67
N HIS A 315 0.82 -2.41 10.09
CA HIS A 315 0.65 -1.27 9.18
C HIS A 315 1.94 -0.99 8.42
N ALA A 316 3.05 -0.91 9.15
CA ALA A 316 4.39 -0.72 8.61
C ALA A 316 4.69 -1.76 7.50
N ARG A 317 4.49 -3.05 7.77
CA ARG A 317 4.63 -4.12 6.79
C ARG A 317 3.88 -3.87 5.48
N SER A 318 2.62 -3.44 5.60
CA SER A 318 1.79 -3.13 4.43
C SER A 318 2.36 -1.95 3.66
N ILE A 319 2.69 -0.86 4.35
CA ILE A 319 3.30 0.33 3.76
C ILE A 319 4.58 -0.03 2.98
N LEU A 320 5.49 -0.80 3.58
CA LEU A 320 6.73 -1.23 2.93
C LEU A 320 6.46 -2.01 1.63
N ALA A 321 5.55 -3.00 1.67
CA ALA A 321 5.22 -3.80 0.49
C ALA A 321 4.70 -2.91 -0.66
N PHE A 322 3.87 -1.92 -0.36
CA PHE A 322 3.36 -0.99 -1.37
C PHE A 322 4.39 0.04 -1.82
N GLN A 323 5.33 0.46 -0.97
CA GLN A 323 6.48 1.28 -1.39
C GLN A 323 7.32 0.52 -2.42
N ARG A 324 7.57 -0.77 -2.19
CA ARG A 324 8.29 -1.63 -3.14
C ARG A 324 7.48 -1.89 -4.43
N LEU A 325 6.16 -2.09 -4.34
CA LEU A 325 5.31 -2.21 -5.53
C LEU A 325 5.35 -0.96 -6.40
N HIS A 326 5.27 0.24 -5.80
CA HIS A 326 5.34 1.48 -6.56
C HIS A 326 6.71 1.67 -7.23
N ALA A 327 7.80 1.33 -6.54
CA ALA A 327 9.14 1.35 -7.14
C ALA A 327 9.20 0.42 -8.36
N LEU A 328 8.76 -0.84 -8.21
CA LEU A 328 8.71 -1.80 -9.31
C LEU A 328 7.83 -1.34 -10.47
N LEU A 329 6.68 -0.72 -10.20
CA LEU A 329 5.83 -0.16 -11.24
C LEU A 329 6.51 0.99 -12.00
N ASN A 330 7.30 1.81 -11.32
CA ASN A 330 7.98 2.92 -11.99
C ASN A 330 9.16 2.43 -12.86
N ASP A 331 9.71 1.26 -12.56
CA ASP A 331 10.82 0.65 -13.32
C ASP A 331 10.32 -0.13 -14.56
N MET A 332 9.04 -0.46 -14.65
CA MET A 332 8.48 -1.24 -15.75
C MET A 332 8.11 -0.37 -16.96
N ASP A 333 8.33 -0.90 -18.16
CA ASP A 333 7.92 -0.25 -19.41
C ASP A 333 6.43 -0.52 -19.71
N PHE A 334 5.62 0.53 -19.60
CA PHE A 334 4.19 0.51 -19.95
C PHE A 334 3.91 1.28 -21.26
N SER A 335 4.91 1.42 -22.13
CA SER A 335 4.72 1.85 -23.50
C SER A 335 3.89 0.83 -24.29
N ASP A 336 3.20 1.29 -25.34
CA ASP A 336 2.42 0.39 -26.20
C ASP A 336 3.30 -0.71 -26.82
N GLU A 337 4.55 -0.38 -27.18
CA GLU A 337 5.53 -1.30 -27.77
C GLU A 337 6.01 -2.34 -26.74
N GLY A 338 6.36 -1.91 -25.53
CA GLY A 338 6.79 -2.80 -24.45
C GLY A 338 5.69 -3.77 -24.02
N LEU A 339 4.45 -3.27 -23.91
CA LEU A 339 3.28 -4.11 -23.60
C LEU A 339 2.96 -5.11 -24.71
N GLU A 340 3.11 -4.69 -25.97
CA GLU A 340 2.92 -5.57 -27.12
C GLU A 340 3.96 -6.69 -27.16
N GLU A 341 5.24 -6.38 -26.92
CA GLU A 341 6.31 -7.37 -26.85
C GLU A 341 6.08 -8.36 -25.70
N GLU A 342 5.68 -7.90 -24.51
CA GLU A 342 5.35 -8.78 -23.38
C GLU A 342 4.21 -9.75 -23.74
N LEU A 343 3.17 -9.27 -24.41
CA LEU A 343 2.07 -10.11 -24.88
C LEU A 343 2.53 -11.10 -25.94
N ARG A 344 3.36 -10.66 -26.90
CA ARG A 344 3.93 -11.54 -27.95
C ARG A 344 4.73 -12.68 -27.32
N VAL A 345 5.60 -12.38 -26.36
CA VAL A 345 6.39 -13.41 -25.65
C VAL A 345 5.48 -14.44 -24.97
N LYS A 346 4.37 -14.02 -24.36
CA LYS A 346 3.42 -14.93 -23.68
C LYS A 346 2.64 -15.85 -24.61
N ILE A 347 2.46 -15.47 -25.88
CA ILE A 347 1.66 -16.24 -26.84
C ILE A 347 2.49 -17.19 -27.69
N TYR A 348 3.83 -17.04 -27.70
CA TYR A 348 4.68 -18.00 -28.39
C TYR A 348 4.57 -19.39 -27.74
N PRO A 349 4.38 -20.44 -28.55
CA PRO A 349 4.36 -21.80 -28.03
C PRO A 349 5.72 -22.11 -27.40
N GLN A 350 5.70 -22.67 -26.19
CA GLN A 350 6.90 -23.25 -25.62
C GLN A 350 7.22 -24.49 -26.43
N LEU A 351 8.33 -24.44 -27.16
CA LEU A 351 8.86 -25.62 -27.82
C LEU A 351 9.34 -26.59 -26.74
N PRO A 352 9.11 -27.91 -26.88
CA PRO A 352 9.73 -28.88 -26.00
C PRO A 352 11.25 -28.66 -26.00
N ASP A 353 11.89 -28.67 -24.82
CA ASP A 353 13.35 -28.49 -24.67
C ASP A 353 14.16 -29.43 -25.58
N ASP A 354 13.57 -30.55 -26.01
CA ASP A 354 14.16 -31.53 -26.94
C ASP A 354 14.37 -31.02 -28.39
N GLN A 355 13.86 -29.83 -28.76
CA GLN A 355 14.10 -29.25 -30.10
C GLN A 355 15.13 -28.11 -30.13
N LEU A 356 15.71 -27.76 -28.97
CA LEU A 356 16.93 -26.94 -28.91
C LEU A 356 18.19 -27.82 -28.98
N ALA A 357 18.15 -28.90 -29.77
CA ALA A 357 19.37 -29.42 -30.37
C ALA A 357 19.84 -28.41 -31.42
N THR A 358 20.50 -27.35 -30.97
CA THR A 358 21.61 -26.79 -31.75
C THR A 358 22.48 -27.99 -32.15
N PRO A 359 23.00 -28.07 -33.38
CA PRO A 359 23.95 -29.12 -33.69
C PRO A 359 25.12 -28.89 -32.74
N GLU A 360 25.17 -29.67 -31.66
CA GLU A 360 26.37 -29.86 -30.88
C GLU A 360 27.39 -30.31 -31.91
N SER A 361 28.27 -29.38 -32.29
CA SER A 361 29.60 -29.78 -32.71
C SER A 361 30.06 -30.74 -31.63
N GLU A 362 30.20 -32.01 -31.97
CA GLU A 362 30.86 -33.00 -31.13
C GLU A 362 32.22 -32.41 -30.73
N ASP A 363 32.26 -31.73 -29.58
CA ASP A 363 33.49 -31.40 -28.89
C ASP A 363 34.01 -32.74 -28.37
N LYS A 364 34.65 -33.48 -29.28
CA LYS A 364 35.58 -34.53 -28.88
C LYS A 364 36.56 -33.89 -27.92
N PRO A 365 36.75 -34.44 -26.71
CA PRO A 365 37.74 -33.92 -25.79
C PRO A 365 39.08 -33.91 -26.54
N ILE A 366 39.70 -32.73 -26.65
CA ILE A 366 41.01 -32.58 -27.25
C ILE A 366 41.99 -33.35 -26.34
N GLU A 367 42.31 -34.58 -26.73
CA GLU A 367 43.38 -35.34 -26.09
C GLU A 367 44.69 -34.58 -26.29
N LEU A 368 45.22 -34.03 -25.19
CA LEU A 368 46.51 -33.38 -25.17
C LEU A 368 47.57 -34.38 -25.65
N SER A 369 48.22 -34.07 -26.77
CA SER A 369 49.36 -34.86 -27.26
C SER A 369 50.44 -35.03 -26.17
N GLU A 370 51.25 -36.08 -26.24
CA GLU A 370 52.32 -36.38 -25.27
C GLU A 370 53.25 -35.18 -24.97
N ARG A 371 53.43 -34.29 -25.97
CA ARG A 371 54.16 -33.03 -25.79
C ARG A 371 53.46 -32.04 -24.84
N GLY A 372 52.13 -31.98 -24.86
CA GLY A 372 51.33 -31.14 -23.97
C GLY A 372 51.37 -31.60 -22.52
N ILE A 373 51.43 -32.91 -22.29
CA ILE A 373 51.61 -33.50 -20.95
C ILE A 373 53.02 -33.21 -20.41
N GLY A 374 54.03 -33.24 -21.28
CA GLY A 374 55.41 -32.90 -20.92
C GLY A 374 55.59 -31.44 -20.46
N VAL A 375 54.85 -30.49 -21.06
CA VAL A 375 54.87 -29.08 -20.65
C VAL A 375 54.21 -28.89 -19.28
N LEU A 376 53.07 -29.53 -19.03
CA LEU A 376 52.38 -29.45 -17.74
C LEU A 376 53.23 -30.02 -16.59
N ASN A 377 53.95 -31.11 -16.81
CA ASN A 377 54.86 -31.67 -15.80
C ASN A 377 56.07 -30.76 -15.51
N TYR A 378 56.48 -29.90 -16.46
CA TYR A 378 57.54 -28.93 -16.25
C TYR A 378 57.11 -27.76 -15.34
N PHE A 379 55.80 -27.48 -15.24
CA PHE A 379 55.25 -26.44 -14.37
C PHE A 379 54.94 -26.91 -12.93
N VAL A 380 55.08 -28.20 -12.63
CA VAL A 380 54.77 -28.76 -11.29
C VAL A 380 55.99 -28.77 -10.35
N GLY A 381 57.15 -28.28 -10.79
CA GLY A 381 58.40 -28.31 -10.01
C GLY A 381 58.65 -27.08 -9.13
N GLU A 382 58.08 -27.06 -7.92
CA GLU A 382 58.69 -26.61 -6.63
C GLU A 382 57.59 -26.56 -5.55
N GLN A 383 57.23 -27.71 -4.98
CA GLN A 383 56.53 -27.74 -3.69
C GLN A 383 57.58 -27.72 -2.58
N ASP A 384 57.74 -26.55 -1.95
CA ASP A 384 58.65 -26.29 -0.85
C ASP A 384 58.17 -27.02 0.42
N ASP A 385 58.91 -28.06 0.81
CA ASP A 385 58.64 -28.95 1.93
C ASP A 385 59.05 -28.26 3.25
N LYS A 386 58.10 -27.59 3.91
CA LYS A 386 58.28 -27.04 5.26
C LYS A 386 57.08 -27.26 6.16
N ARG A 387 56.84 -28.50 6.59
CA ARG A 387 56.23 -28.82 7.90
C ARG A 387 56.75 -30.14 8.48
N ARG A 388 57.97 -30.10 9.04
CA ARG A 388 58.39 -30.94 10.17
C ARG A 388 59.14 -30.05 11.17
N GLY A 389 58.62 -29.99 12.39
CA GLY A 389 59.09 -29.18 13.51
C GLY A 389 57.99 -29.13 14.56
#